data_AF-A0A0G0K4H5-F1
#
_entry.id   AF-A0A0G0K4H5-F1
#
_cell.length_a   1.000
_cell.length_b   1.000
_cell.length_c   1.000
_cell.angle_alpha   90.00
_cell.angle_beta   90.00
_cell.angle_gamma   90.00
#
_symmetry.space_group_name_H-M   'P 1'
#
loop_
_entity.id
_entity.type
_entity.pdbx_description
1 polymer ?
#
loop_
_entity_poly.entity_id
_entity_poly.type
_entity_poly.pdbx_seq_one_letter_code
_entity_poly.pdbx_strand_id
1 'polypeptide(L)'
;MDPRKELILNTIIKEHIKTGAPVGSGILVEKYKLDISPATARNEMADLEAEGYIVQPHTSAGRIPTEIAYNYYLQKMQMKKISKSDKDSLEEILKENTEESFKNVAKHLSQLSGVAVFWAFHRHNLYYTGISNLFQQPEFSRLNIIFDISAIIDRIDEIINEVFSDIPNGLDTKIGTKSPFGDFSGSIMAKYKFGEHEGLFGLLGPMRMDYERNLALIDFVYNKINNA
;
A
#
# COMPACT_ATOMS: atom_id res chain seq x y z
N MET A 1 2.07 -21.59 9.34
CA MET A 1 3.48 -21.18 9.53
C MET A 1 3.78 -21.20 11.02
N ASP A 2 4.97 -21.70 11.40
CA ASP A 2 5.44 -21.70 12.78
C ASP A 2 5.70 -20.26 13.29
N PRO A 3 5.53 -19.95 14.60
CA PRO A 3 5.72 -18.60 15.13
C PRO A 3 7.09 -17.97 14.83
N ARG A 4 8.17 -18.76 14.73
CA ARG A 4 9.50 -18.22 14.42
C ARG A 4 9.61 -17.79 12.96
N LYS A 5 9.17 -18.64 12.03
CA LYS A 5 9.11 -18.30 10.60
C LYS A 5 8.24 -17.07 10.38
N GLU A 6 7.13 -16.98 11.10
CA GLU A 6 6.23 -15.83 11.04
C GLU A 6 6.89 -14.55 11.55
N LEU A 7 7.62 -14.61 12.67
CA LEU A 7 8.39 -13.48 13.17
C LEU A 7 9.42 -13.00 12.14
N ILE A 8 10.16 -13.92 11.52
CA ILE A 8 11.17 -13.59 10.52
C ILE A 8 10.53 -12.98 9.27
N LEU A 9 9.47 -13.60 8.74
CA LEU A 9 8.74 -13.09 7.58
C LEU A 9 8.21 -11.67 7.83
N ASN A 10 7.52 -11.46 8.96
CA ASN A 10 6.99 -10.15 9.33
C ASN A 10 8.10 -9.10 9.49
N THR A 11 9.27 -9.49 10.01
CA THR A 11 10.42 -8.59 10.16
C THR A 11 11.01 -8.22 8.80
N ILE A 12 11.14 -9.18 7.87
CA ILE A 12 11.58 -8.92 6.49
C ILE A 12 10.62 -7.96 5.79
N ILE A 13 9.31 -8.21 5.90
CA ILE A 13 8.28 -7.36 5.29
C ILE A 13 8.37 -5.93 5.85
N LYS A 14 8.44 -5.76 7.18
CA LYS A 14 8.55 -4.44 7.81
C LYS A 14 9.81 -3.69 7.41
N GLU A 15 10.94 -4.39 7.35
CA GLU A 15 12.20 -3.79 6.89
C GLU A 15 12.14 -3.40 5.42
N HIS A 16 11.54 -4.24 4.58
CA HIS A 16 11.40 -3.98 3.16
C HIS A 16 10.41 -2.83 2.87
N ILE A 17 9.28 -2.74 3.59
CA ILE A 17 8.35 -1.60 3.52
C ILE A 17 9.12 -0.29 3.77
N LYS A 18 9.98 -0.27 4.80
CA LYS A 18 10.74 0.91 5.19
C LYS A 18 11.85 1.30 4.21
N THR A 19 12.53 0.34 3.60
CA THR A 19 13.78 0.59 2.88
C THR A 19 13.69 0.40 1.37
N GLY A 20 12.77 -0.44 0.89
CA GLY A 20 12.75 -0.92 -0.49
C GLY A 20 13.98 -1.72 -0.90
N ALA A 21 14.84 -2.10 0.05
CA ALA A 21 16.09 -2.80 -0.19
C ALA A 21 15.97 -4.29 0.17
N PRO A 22 16.70 -5.19 -0.51
CA PRO A 22 16.80 -6.59 -0.12
C PRO A 22 17.30 -6.74 1.33
N VAL A 23 16.63 -7.58 2.11
CA VAL A 23 16.86 -7.73 3.55
C VAL A 23 17.76 -8.92 3.84
N GLY A 24 18.89 -8.68 4.51
CA GLY A 24 19.84 -9.72 4.92
C GLY A 24 19.60 -10.22 6.34
N SER A 25 19.99 -11.47 6.63
CA SER A 25 19.77 -12.08 7.95
C SER A 25 20.50 -11.38 9.09
N GLY A 26 21.69 -10.83 8.85
CA GLY A 26 22.43 -10.04 9.84
C GLY A 26 21.67 -8.78 10.27
N ILE A 27 21.13 -8.03 9.31
CA ILE A 27 20.31 -6.82 9.58
C ILE A 27 19.09 -7.20 10.41
N LEU A 28 18.41 -8.30 10.09
CA LEU A 28 17.23 -8.76 10.85
C LEU A 28 17.57 -8.97 12.33
N VAL A 29 18.63 -9.74 12.60
CA VAL A 29 19.01 -10.10 13.97
C VAL A 29 19.50 -8.89 14.75
N GLU A 30 20.41 -8.09 14.19
CA GLU A 30 21.04 -6.98 14.89
C GLU A 30 20.06 -5.82 15.12
N LYS A 31 19.30 -5.44 14.10
CA LYS A 31 18.41 -4.26 14.15
C LYS A 31 17.15 -4.54 14.97
N TYR A 32 16.57 -5.73 14.82
CA TYR A 32 15.32 -6.10 15.51
C TYR A 32 15.57 -6.88 16.80
N LYS A 33 16.84 -7.09 17.17
CA LYS A 33 17.26 -7.78 18.41
C LYS A 33 16.56 -9.14 18.57
N LEU A 34 16.54 -9.92 17.49
CA LEU A 34 15.92 -11.24 17.49
C LEU A 34 16.74 -12.20 18.37
N ASP A 35 16.09 -13.05 19.14
CA ASP A 35 16.72 -14.03 20.02
C ASP A 35 17.20 -15.29 19.24
N ILE A 36 17.88 -15.06 18.11
CA ILE A 36 18.43 -16.09 17.22
C ILE A 36 19.72 -15.59 16.56
N SER A 37 20.57 -16.52 16.12
CA SER A 37 21.77 -16.16 15.36
C SER A 37 21.47 -15.79 13.90
N PRO A 38 22.33 -15.00 13.22
CA PRO A 38 22.20 -14.74 11.79
C PRO A 38 22.20 -16.01 10.91
N ALA A 39 22.85 -17.08 11.36
CA ALA A 39 22.84 -18.38 10.68
C ALA A 39 21.48 -19.08 10.83
N THR A 40 20.89 -19.04 12.03
CA THR A 40 19.52 -19.54 12.27
C THR A 40 18.51 -18.77 11.42
N ALA A 41 18.58 -17.43 11.42
CA ALA A 41 17.71 -16.61 10.57
C ALA A 41 17.88 -16.94 9.08
N ARG A 42 19.11 -17.20 8.61
CA ARG A 42 19.36 -17.60 7.22
C ARG A 42 18.71 -18.94 6.86
N ASN A 43 18.70 -19.91 7.78
CA ASN A 43 18.04 -21.20 7.55
C ASN A 43 16.52 -21.03 7.43
N GLU A 44 15.91 -20.27 8.33
CA GLU A 44 14.46 -19.98 8.27
C GLU A 44 14.09 -19.17 7.01
N MET A 45 14.97 -18.27 6.56
CA MET A 45 14.81 -17.57 5.28
C MET A 45 14.90 -18.51 4.08
N ALA A 46 15.73 -19.55 4.11
CA ALA A 46 15.80 -20.55 3.05
C ALA A 46 14.49 -21.34 2.95
N ASP A 47 13.90 -21.70 4.09
CA ASP A 47 12.58 -22.32 4.13
C ASP A 47 11.49 -21.40 3.57
N LEU A 48 11.45 -20.14 4.00
CA LEU A 48 10.50 -19.14 3.49
C LEU A 48 10.64 -18.91 1.97
N GLU A 49 11.87 -19.01 1.44
CA GLU A 49 12.14 -18.92 0.01
C GLU A 49 11.64 -20.16 -0.74
N ALA A 50 11.89 -21.36 -0.21
CA ALA A 50 11.36 -22.60 -0.76
C ALA A 50 9.81 -22.65 -0.75
N GLU A 51 9.19 -22.03 0.26
CA GLU A 51 7.74 -21.87 0.38
C GLU A 51 7.20 -20.70 -0.50
N GLY A 52 8.06 -19.92 -1.15
CA GLY A 52 7.68 -18.86 -2.09
C GLY A 52 7.29 -17.52 -1.45
N TYR A 53 7.46 -17.34 -0.13
CA TYR A 53 7.16 -16.08 0.56
C TYR A 53 8.19 -14.98 0.29
N ILE A 54 9.45 -15.37 0.10
CA ILE A 54 10.53 -14.42 -0.19
C ILE A 54 11.37 -14.93 -1.35
N VAL A 55 12.08 -14.04 -2.03
CA VAL A 55 12.95 -14.40 -3.14
C VAL A 55 14.27 -13.64 -3.08
N GLN A 56 15.33 -14.26 -3.56
CA GLN A 56 16.59 -13.60 -3.83
C GLN A 56 16.59 -12.91 -5.20
N PRO A 57 16.61 -11.57 -5.29
CA PRO A 57 16.61 -10.90 -6.59
C PRO A 57 17.93 -11.09 -7.35
N HIS A 58 19.06 -11.21 -6.64
CA HIS A 58 20.40 -11.44 -7.20
C HIS A 58 21.24 -12.29 -6.25
N THR A 59 22.19 -13.07 -6.76
CA THR A 59 22.98 -14.07 -6.01
C THR A 59 23.66 -13.54 -4.73
N SER A 60 24.03 -12.25 -4.68
CA SER A 60 24.64 -11.60 -3.51
C SER A 60 23.69 -10.70 -2.70
N ALA A 61 22.46 -10.50 -3.16
CA ALA A 61 21.47 -9.68 -2.48
C ALA A 61 20.82 -10.42 -1.31
N GLY A 62 20.21 -9.67 -0.39
CA GLY A 62 19.30 -10.20 0.62
C GLY A 62 18.04 -10.83 0.01
N ARG A 63 16.95 -10.88 0.77
CA ARG A 63 15.65 -11.37 0.30
C ARG A 63 14.63 -10.24 0.22
N ILE A 64 13.72 -10.32 -0.74
CA ILE A 64 12.57 -9.42 -0.86
C ILE A 64 11.27 -10.22 -0.69
N PRO A 65 10.22 -9.67 -0.07
CA PRO A 65 8.92 -10.34 0.01
C PRO A 65 8.26 -10.45 -1.36
N THR A 66 7.59 -11.58 -1.61
CA THR A 66 6.74 -11.80 -2.80
C THR A 66 5.32 -11.28 -2.57
N GLU A 67 4.48 -11.33 -3.62
CA GLU A 67 3.04 -11.06 -3.50
C GLU A 67 2.37 -11.91 -2.42
N ILE A 68 2.73 -13.19 -2.30
CA ILE A 68 2.15 -14.12 -1.32
C ILE A 68 2.48 -13.66 0.09
N ALA A 69 3.71 -13.17 0.33
CA ALA A 69 4.09 -12.63 1.63
C ALA A 69 3.33 -11.37 2.02
N TYR A 70 3.13 -10.42 1.10
CA TYR A 70 2.32 -9.24 1.41
C TYR A 70 0.86 -9.58 1.66
N ASN A 71 0.28 -10.49 0.88
CA ASN A 71 -1.09 -10.98 1.13
C ASN A 71 -1.20 -11.66 2.50
N TYR A 72 -0.23 -12.50 2.86
CA TYR A 72 -0.18 -13.13 4.17
C TYR A 72 -0.09 -12.10 5.29
N TYR A 73 0.77 -11.08 5.12
CA TYR A 73 0.93 -9.99 6.08
C TYR A 73 -0.37 -9.19 6.27
N LEU A 74 -1.04 -8.84 5.17
CA LEU A 74 -2.32 -8.13 5.21
C LEU A 74 -3.39 -8.85 6.03
N GLN A 75 -3.45 -10.18 5.95
CA GLN A 75 -4.44 -10.97 6.69
C GLN A 75 -4.23 -10.95 8.21
N LYS A 76 -3.02 -10.60 8.67
CA LYS A 76 -2.63 -10.68 10.09
C LYS A 76 -2.27 -9.36 10.73
N MET A 77 -1.95 -8.36 9.92
CA MET A 77 -1.54 -7.05 10.41
C MET A 77 -2.71 -6.30 11.06
N GLN A 78 -2.38 -5.32 11.88
CA GLN A 78 -3.36 -4.43 12.51
C GLN A 78 -3.10 -3.01 12.02
N MET A 79 -4.19 -2.27 11.79
CA MET A 79 -4.10 -0.86 11.44
C MET A 79 -3.37 -0.08 12.54
N LYS A 80 -2.41 0.76 12.15
CA LYS A 80 -1.76 1.69 13.07
C LYS A 80 -2.77 2.72 13.57
N LYS A 81 -2.55 3.20 14.79
CA LYS A 81 -3.28 4.39 15.27
C LYS A 81 -2.81 5.61 14.49
N ILE A 82 -3.76 6.28 13.85
CA ILE A 82 -3.55 7.60 13.26
C ILE A 82 -3.30 8.60 14.40
N SER A 83 -2.33 9.49 14.20
CA SER A 83 -2.02 10.53 15.19
C SER A 83 -3.22 11.48 15.35
N LYS A 84 -3.36 12.10 16.53
CA LYS A 84 -4.45 13.07 16.76
C LYS A 84 -4.36 14.24 15.77
N SER A 85 -3.15 14.74 15.50
CA SER A 85 -2.91 15.83 14.55
C SER A 85 -3.39 15.46 13.14
N ASP A 86 -3.08 14.26 12.65
CA ASP A 86 -3.49 13.81 11.32
C ASP A 86 -5.02 13.71 11.24
N LYS A 87 -5.67 13.15 12.29
CA LYS A 87 -7.14 13.08 12.37
C LYS A 87 -7.78 14.46 12.34
N ASP A 88 -7.34 15.36 13.21
CA ASP A 88 -7.90 16.71 13.34
C ASP A 88 -7.75 17.47 12.00
N SER A 89 -6.60 17.33 11.33
CA SER A 89 -6.38 17.97 10.01
C SER A 89 -7.28 17.41 8.90
N LEU A 90 -7.49 16.09 8.85
CA LEU A 90 -8.38 15.46 7.87
C LEU A 90 -9.85 15.81 8.15
N GLU A 91 -10.25 15.82 9.42
CA GLU A 91 -11.60 16.23 9.83
C GLU A 91 -11.89 17.67 9.47
N GLU A 92 -10.95 18.59 9.70
CA GLU A 92 -11.12 20.00 9.35
C GLU A 92 -11.41 20.18 7.86
N ILE A 93 -10.64 19.52 7.00
CA ILE A 93 -10.83 19.60 5.55
C ILE A 93 -12.19 18.99 5.16
N LEU A 94 -12.58 17.85 5.76
CA LEU A 94 -13.82 17.15 5.44
C LEU A 94 -15.09 17.90 5.87
N LYS A 95 -15.02 18.90 6.76
CA LYS A 95 -16.19 19.65 7.25
C LYS A 95 -17.03 20.28 6.15
N GLU A 96 -16.40 20.74 5.07
CA GLU A 96 -17.09 21.41 3.98
C GLU A 96 -17.95 20.45 3.15
N ASN A 97 -17.58 19.15 3.12
CA ASN A 97 -18.30 18.09 2.40
C ASN A 97 -18.63 18.44 0.93
N THR A 98 -17.63 18.98 0.22
CA THR A 98 -17.69 19.35 -1.21
C THR A 98 -16.67 18.58 -2.04
N GLU A 99 -16.81 18.56 -3.37
CA GLU A 99 -15.79 17.99 -4.25
C GLU A 99 -14.41 18.61 -4.03
N GLU A 100 -14.34 19.93 -3.82
CA GLU A 100 -13.07 20.63 -3.56
C GLU A 100 -12.44 20.18 -2.22
N SER A 101 -13.27 20.01 -1.18
CA SER A 101 -12.79 19.48 0.09
C SER A 101 -12.20 18.08 -0.06
N PHE A 102 -12.82 17.21 -0.86
CA PHE A 102 -12.33 15.86 -1.14
C PHE A 102 -11.03 15.87 -1.97
N LYS A 103 -10.88 16.78 -2.93
CA LYS A 103 -9.58 16.98 -3.63
C LYS A 103 -8.49 17.40 -2.65
N ASN A 104 -8.81 18.24 -1.66
CA ASN A 104 -7.87 18.66 -0.64
C ASN A 104 -7.54 17.53 0.35
N VAL A 105 -8.51 16.67 0.70
CA VAL A 105 -8.25 15.42 1.43
C VAL A 105 -7.34 14.51 0.64
N ALA A 106 -7.54 14.35 -0.68
CA ALA A 106 -6.68 13.52 -1.51
C ALA A 106 -5.23 14.04 -1.53
N LYS A 107 -5.03 15.36 -1.65
CA LYS A 107 -3.68 15.97 -1.54
C LYS A 107 -3.06 15.71 -0.18
N HIS A 108 -3.82 15.86 0.90
CA HIS A 108 -3.33 15.65 2.27
C HIS A 108 -3.02 14.18 2.55
N LEU A 109 -3.89 13.25 2.12
CA LEU A 109 -3.65 11.81 2.17
C LEU A 109 -2.38 11.45 1.42
N SER A 110 -2.12 12.05 0.25
CA SER A 110 -0.89 11.79 -0.51
C SER A 110 0.36 12.19 0.28
N GLN A 111 0.32 13.32 0.98
CA GLN A 111 1.41 13.78 1.84
C GLN A 111 1.61 12.85 3.05
N LEU A 112 0.52 12.45 3.72
CA LEU A 112 0.58 11.60 4.91
C LEU A 112 0.98 10.16 4.63
N SER A 113 0.52 9.61 3.50
CA SER A 113 0.76 8.22 3.10
C SER A 113 2.06 8.03 2.32
N GLY A 114 2.57 9.09 1.69
CA GLY A 114 3.75 9.04 0.82
C GLY A 114 3.51 8.24 -0.47
N VAL A 115 2.25 8.11 -0.91
CA VAL A 115 1.88 7.42 -2.16
C VAL A 115 0.92 8.27 -3.00
N ALA A 116 0.56 7.79 -4.19
CA ALA A 116 -0.44 8.45 -5.03
C ALA A 116 -1.85 8.21 -4.49
N VAL A 117 -2.74 9.16 -4.76
CA VAL A 117 -4.14 9.12 -4.36
C VAL A 117 -4.99 9.40 -5.59
N PHE A 118 -6.07 8.65 -5.74
CA PHE A 118 -7.09 8.90 -6.74
C PHE A 118 -8.47 9.03 -6.06
N TRP A 119 -9.36 9.79 -6.69
CA TRP A 119 -10.68 10.10 -6.21
C TRP A 119 -11.65 10.29 -7.37
N ALA A 120 -12.51 9.31 -7.59
CA ALA A 120 -13.61 9.34 -8.53
C ALA A 120 -14.89 9.80 -7.82
N PHE A 121 -15.41 10.95 -8.22
CA PHE A 121 -16.69 11.48 -7.72
C PHE A 121 -17.89 10.80 -8.38
N HIS A 122 -17.71 10.40 -9.64
CA HIS A 122 -18.57 9.53 -10.43
C HIS A 122 -17.74 8.95 -11.58
N ARG A 123 -18.30 8.06 -12.41
CA ARG A 123 -17.59 7.31 -13.48
C ARG A 123 -16.66 8.14 -14.41
N HIS A 124 -16.95 9.42 -14.61
CA HIS A 124 -16.21 10.28 -15.55
C HIS A 124 -15.61 11.54 -14.91
N ASN A 125 -15.54 11.59 -13.57
CA ASN A 125 -14.92 12.70 -12.85
C ASN A 125 -13.91 12.12 -11.87
N LEU A 126 -12.68 11.98 -12.39
CA LEU A 126 -11.53 11.51 -11.65
C LEU A 126 -10.62 12.68 -11.29
N TYR A 127 -10.19 12.69 -10.05
CA TYR A 127 -9.08 13.49 -9.56
C TYR A 127 -7.96 12.55 -9.10
N TYR A 128 -6.70 12.89 -9.35
CA TYR A 128 -5.57 12.18 -8.79
C TYR A 128 -4.44 13.14 -8.42
N THR A 129 -3.60 12.72 -7.48
CA THR A 129 -2.45 13.50 -7.00
C THR A 129 -1.38 12.56 -6.42
N GLY A 130 -0.17 13.06 -6.21
CA GLY A 130 0.90 12.26 -5.62
C GLY A 130 1.61 11.30 -6.57
N ILE A 131 1.45 11.43 -7.88
CA ILE A 131 2.18 10.62 -8.87
C ILE A 131 3.70 10.78 -8.69
N SER A 132 4.17 11.97 -8.29
CA SER A 132 5.57 12.19 -7.93
C SER A 132 6.06 11.27 -6.80
N ASN A 133 5.18 10.81 -5.90
CA ASN A 133 5.54 9.85 -4.86
C ASN A 133 5.81 8.46 -5.42
N LEU A 134 5.12 8.06 -6.51
CA LEU A 134 5.40 6.79 -7.19
C LEU A 134 6.79 6.82 -7.84
N PHE A 135 7.12 7.93 -8.50
CA PHE A 135 8.43 8.12 -9.12
C PHE A 135 9.59 8.24 -8.12
N GLN A 136 9.31 8.62 -6.87
CA GLN A 136 10.33 8.69 -5.80
C GLN A 136 10.60 7.35 -5.12
N GLN A 137 9.83 6.30 -5.43
CA GLN A 137 10.05 5.00 -4.80
C GLN A 137 11.34 4.34 -5.32
N PRO A 138 12.09 3.60 -4.47
CA PRO A 138 13.24 2.78 -4.85
C PRO A 138 13.08 1.96 -6.14
N GLU A 139 11.87 1.50 -6.44
CA GLU A 139 11.49 0.76 -7.65
C GLU A 139 11.77 1.52 -8.95
N PHE A 140 11.75 2.85 -8.93
CA PHE A 140 12.02 3.70 -10.09
C PHE A 140 13.44 3.54 -10.67
N SER A 141 14.38 2.95 -9.93
CA SER A 141 15.71 2.63 -10.48
C SER A 141 15.67 1.63 -11.65
N ARG A 142 14.50 1.07 -11.96
CA ARG A 142 14.29 0.10 -13.03
C ARG A 142 13.46 0.72 -14.16
N LEU A 143 14.03 0.77 -15.37
CA LEU A 143 13.39 1.39 -16.54
C LEU A 143 12.00 0.84 -16.87
N ASN A 144 11.75 -0.45 -16.63
CA ASN A 144 10.44 -1.06 -16.90
C ASN A 144 9.33 -0.44 -16.04
N ILE A 145 9.62 -0.13 -14.77
CA ILE A 145 8.63 0.44 -13.84
C ILE A 145 8.23 1.87 -14.26
N ILE A 146 9.14 2.59 -14.93
CA ILE A 146 8.83 3.92 -15.49
C ILE A 146 7.73 3.80 -16.54
N PHE A 147 7.85 2.85 -17.47
CA PHE A 147 6.83 2.61 -18.49
C PHE A 147 5.52 2.13 -17.88
N ASP A 148 5.58 1.26 -16.87
CA ASP A 148 4.40 0.77 -16.17
C ASP A 148 3.62 1.92 -15.50
N ILE A 149 4.32 2.85 -14.82
CA ILE A 149 3.69 4.04 -14.22
C ILE A 149 3.11 4.97 -15.29
N SER A 150 3.85 5.23 -16.37
CA SER A 150 3.34 6.07 -17.47
C SER A 150 2.07 5.48 -18.09
N ALA A 151 2.03 4.16 -18.31
CA ALA A 151 0.86 3.48 -18.83
C ALA A 151 -0.36 3.58 -17.89
N ILE A 152 -0.14 3.59 -16.57
CA ILE A 152 -1.23 3.87 -15.61
C ILE A 152 -1.74 5.29 -15.80
N ILE A 153 -0.86 6.28 -15.89
CA ILE A 153 -1.26 7.69 -16.02
C ILE A 153 -2.10 7.89 -17.29
N ASP A 154 -1.67 7.31 -18.41
CA ASP A 154 -2.36 7.42 -19.69
C ASP A 154 -3.76 6.78 -19.67
N ARG A 155 -3.98 5.78 -18.81
CA ARG A 155 -5.20 4.95 -18.79
C ARG A 155 -5.95 4.97 -17.47
N ILE A 156 -5.62 5.91 -16.57
CA ILE A 156 -6.17 5.89 -15.21
C ILE A 156 -7.70 6.02 -15.22
N ASP A 157 -8.25 6.82 -16.13
CA ASP A 157 -9.71 6.96 -16.29
C ASP A 157 -10.39 5.64 -16.70
N GLU A 158 -9.76 4.87 -17.60
CA GLU A 158 -10.26 3.55 -18.03
C GLU A 158 -10.21 2.54 -16.88
N ILE A 159 -9.06 2.47 -16.19
CA ILE A 159 -8.85 1.55 -15.06
C ILE A 159 -9.87 1.80 -13.97
N ILE A 160 -10.08 3.07 -13.59
CA ILE A 160 -11.06 3.43 -12.57
C ILE A 160 -12.47 3.06 -13.00
N ASN A 161 -12.83 3.24 -14.28
CA ASN A 161 -14.15 2.87 -14.78
C ASN A 161 -14.46 1.36 -14.68
N GLU A 162 -13.47 0.52 -14.96
CA GLU A 162 -13.57 -0.93 -14.79
C GLU A 162 -13.76 -1.28 -13.30
N VAL A 163 -12.87 -0.74 -12.46
CA VAL A 163 -12.81 -1.03 -11.03
C VAL A 163 -14.05 -0.52 -10.27
N PHE A 164 -14.65 0.58 -10.71
CA PHE A 164 -15.82 1.21 -10.06
C PHE A 164 -17.02 0.25 -9.93
N SER A 165 -17.16 -0.68 -10.88
CA SER A 165 -18.27 -1.64 -10.92
C SER A 165 -18.01 -2.86 -10.05
N ASP A 166 -16.75 -3.24 -9.85
CA ASP A 166 -16.34 -4.51 -9.24
C ASP A 166 -16.02 -4.40 -7.76
N ILE A 167 -15.80 -3.18 -7.24
CA ILE A 167 -15.45 -2.99 -5.84
C ILE A 167 -16.66 -3.18 -4.92
N PRO A 168 -16.58 -4.05 -3.91
CA PRO A 168 -17.62 -4.20 -2.90
C PRO A 168 -17.75 -2.93 -2.05
N ASN A 169 -18.90 -2.76 -1.40
CA ASN A 169 -19.06 -1.70 -0.41
C ASN A 169 -18.04 -1.90 0.73
N GLY A 170 -17.29 -0.85 1.06
CA GLY A 170 -16.25 -0.90 2.09
C GLY A 170 -14.84 -0.68 1.53
N LEU A 171 -13.85 -1.13 2.29
CA LEU A 171 -12.44 -1.09 1.92
C LEU A 171 -12.07 -2.37 1.16
N ASP A 172 -11.37 -2.21 0.05
CA ASP A 172 -10.80 -3.29 -0.76
C ASP A 172 -9.31 -3.06 -0.96
N THR A 173 -8.50 -4.10 -0.77
CA THR A 173 -7.05 -4.03 -0.94
C THR A 173 -6.61 -5.05 -1.96
N LYS A 174 -5.90 -4.60 -3.00
CA LYS A 174 -5.38 -5.46 -4.06
C LYS A 174 -3.87 -5.27 -4.18
N ILE A 175 -3.13 -6.38 -4.31
CA ILE A 175 -1.67 -6.37 -4.38
C ILE A 175 -1.24 -7.19 -5.59
N GLY A 176 -0.21 -6.72 -6.29
CA GLY A 176 0.46 -7.47 -7.32
C GLY A 176 -0.46 -7.74 -8.49
N THR A 177 -0.55 -9.00 -8.91
CA THR A 177 -1.38 -9.47 -10.03
C THR A 177 -2.87 -9.17 -9.88
N LYS A 178 -3.34 -8.90 -8.66
CA LYS A 178 -4.72 -8.49 -8.39
C LYS A 178 -4.93 -6.98 -8.49
N SER A 179 -3.87 -6.19 -8.43
CA SER A 179 -3.98 -4.73 -8.49
C SER A 179 -4.42 -4.31 -9.89
N PRO A 180 -5.43 -3.42 -10.01
CA PRO A 180 -5.89 -2.95 -11.33
C PRO A 180 -4.86 -2.01 -11.98
N PHE A 181 -3.84 -1.60 -11.24
CA PHE A 181 -2.77 -0.72 -11.70
C PHE A 181 -1.48 -1.50 -12.07
N GLY A 182 -1.58 -2.82 -12.26
CA GLY A 182 -0.48 -3.68 -12.71
C GLY A 182 0.31 -4.35 -11.59
N ASP A 183 1.07 -5.39 -11.97
CA ASP A 183 1.65 -6.38 -11.06
C ASP A 183 2.71 -5.85 -10.09
N PHE A 184 3.27 -4.67 -10.35
CA PHE A 184 4.25 -4.03 -9.47
C PHE A 184 3.61 -3.23 -8.33
N SER A 185 2.29 -3.03 -8.39
CA SER A 185 1.56 -2.08 -7.55
C SER A 185 0.75 -2.76 -6.44
N GLY A 186 0.38 -1.95 -5.45
CA GLY A 186 -0.66 -2.26 -4.49
C GLY A 186 -1.64 -1.08 -4.41
N SER A 187 -2.90 -1.39 -4.16
CA SER A 187 -3.96 -0.38 -3.98
C SER A 187 -4.81 -0.66 -2.75
N ILE A 188 -5.25 0.41 -2.11
CA ILE A 188 -6.27 0.41 -1.05
C ILE A 188 -7.38 1.33 -1.53
N MET A 189 -8.59 0.82 -1.65
CA MET A 189 -9.69 1.50 -2.32
C MET A 189 -10.92 1.45 -1.44
N ALA A 190 -11.73 2.50 -1.43
CA ALA A 190 -12.94 2.56 -0.64
C ALA A 190 -14.08 3.21 -1.42
N LYS A 191 -15.19 2.47 -1.53
CA LYS A 191 -16.40 2.92 -2.23
C LYS A 191 -17.33 3.62 -1.25
N TYR A 192 -17.64 4.89 -1.49
CA TYR A 192 -18.43 5.73 -0.58
C TYR A 192 -19.70 6.25 -1.25
N LYS A 193 -20.62 6.78 -0.45
CA LYS A 193 -21.81 7.49 -0.94
C LYS A 193 -21.70 8.98 -0.64
N PHE A 194 -22.13 9.81 -1.59
CA PHE A 194 -22.20 11.25 -1.44
C PHE A 194 -23.48 11.76 -2.11
N GLY A 195 -24.47 12.09 -1.28
CA GLY A 195 -25.85 12.29 -1.75
C GLY A 195 -26.39 11.03 -2.42
N GLU A 196 -26.89 11.18 -3.64
CA GLU A 196 -27.42 10.09 -4.47
C GLU A 196 -26.34 9.38 -5.31
N HIS A 197 -25.10 9.87 -5.29
CA HIS A 197 -24.02 9.33 -6.11
C HIS A 197 -23.12 8.41 -5.28
N GLU A 198 -22.67 7.33 -5.92
CA GLU A 198 -21.54 6.55 -5.43
C GLU A 198 -20.26 7.19 -5.94
N GLY A 199 -19.21 7.13 -5.12
CA GLY A 199 -17.86 7.51 -5.50
C GLY A 199 -16.87 6.45 -5.07
N LEU A 200 -15.64 6.55 -5.57
CA LEU A 200 -14.54 5.66 -5.25
C LEU A 200 -13.28 6.48 -5.00
N PHE A 201 -12.58 6.25 -3.91
CA PHE A 201 -11.26 6.85 -3.72
C PHE A 201 -10.28 5.79 -3.23
N GLY A 202 -8.99 6.05 -3.37
CA GLY A 202 -8.00 5.09 -2.94
C GLY A 202 -6.57 5.57 -3.08
N LEU A 203 -5.68 4.74 -2.54
CA LEU A 203 -4.25 4.88 -2.63
C LEU A 203 -3.72 3.95 -3.71
N LEU A 204 -2.72 4.42 -4.43
CA LEU A 204 -1.92 3.65 -5.37
C LEU A 204 -0.45 3.79 -4.96
N GLY A 205 0.20 2.66 -4.68
CA GLY A 205 1.60 2.61 -4.28
C GLY A 205 2.31 1.36 -4.81
N PRO A 206 3.60 1.16 -4.48
CA PRO A 206 4.27 -0.11 -4.73
C PRO A 206 3.67 -1.20 -3.85
N MET A 207 3.86 -2.47 -4.22
CA MET A 207 3.42 -3.62 -3.40
C MET A 207 3.88 -3.56 -1.94
N ARG A 208 4.98 -2.85 -1.65
CA ARG A 208 5.56 -2.69 -0.31
C ARG A 208 5.11 -1.44 0.46
N MET A 209 3.99 -0.80 0.10
CA MET A 209 3.53 0.39 0.83
C MET A 209 3.21 0.08 2.32
N ASP A 210 3.19 1.10 3.19
CA ASP A 210 2.90 0.94 4.62
C ASP A 210 1.40 0.68 4.85
N TYR A 211 0.95 -0.56 4.61
CA TYR A 211 -0.46 -0.94 4.72
C TYR A 211 -1.05 -0.69 6.11
N GLU A 212 -0.29 -0.88 7.18
CA GLU A 212 -0.79 -0.63 8.55
C GLU A 212 -1.21 0.83 8.72
N ARG A 213 -0.41 1.78 8.20
CA ARG A 213 -0.72 3.21 8.23
C ARG A 213 -1.78 3.59 7.21
N ASN A 214 -1.62 3.12 5.99
CA ASN A 214 -2.42 3.56 4.85
C ASN A 214 -3.86 3.06 4.92
N LEU A 215 -4.09 1.83 5.41
CA LEU A 215 -5.44 1.35 5.68
C LEU A 215 -6.10 2.15 6.79
N ALA A 216 -5.37 2.52 7.85
CA ALA A 216 -5.92 3.36 8.91
C ALA A 216 -6.38 4.72 8.36
N LEU A 217 -5.56 5.37 7.52
CA LEU A 217 -5.90 6.65 6.89
C LEU A 217 -7.16 6.55 6.01
N ILE A 218 -7.24 5.53 5.15
CA ILE A 218 -8.40 5.33 4.28
C ILE A 218 -9.64 4.95 5.08
N ASP A 219 -9.52 4.06 6.07
CA ASP A 219 -10.63 3.67 6.95
C ASP A 219 -11.20 4.88 7.70
N PHE A 220 -10.33 5.77 8.20
CA PHE A 220 -10.78 6.98 8.87
C PHE A 220 -11.56 7.92 7.93
N VAL A 221 -11.03 8.19 6.74
CA VAL A 221 -11.71 9.05 5.75
C VAL A 221 -13.02 8.42 5.28
N TYR A 222 -13.01 7.12 5.00
CA TYR A 222 -14.20 6.34 4.62
C TYR A 222 -15.30 6.43 5.68
N ASN A 223 -14.95 6.22 6.94
CA ASN A 223 -15.90 6.30 8.04
C ASN A 223 -16.39 7.73 8.26
N LYS A 224 -15.57 8.75 8.03
CA LYS A 224 -16.00 10.15 8.16
C LYS A 224 -16.97 10.57 7.06
N ILE A 225 -16.77 10.11 5.84
CA ILE A 225 -17.66 10.43 4.73
C ILE A 225 -19.01 9.70 4.88
N ASN A 226 -19.00 8.41 5.24
CA ASN A 226 -20.24 7.63 5.30
C ASN A 226 -21.05 7.81 6.59
N ASN A 227 -20.47 8.40 7.64
CA ASN A 227 -21.18 8.72 8.89
C ASN A 227 -21.52 10.22 9.04
N ALA A 228 -21.24 11.03 8.02
CA ALA A 228 -21.63 12.44 7.94
C ALA A 228 -23.05 12.58 7.41
#